data_AF-A0A926GJZ0-F1
#
_entry.id   AF-A0A926GJZ0-F1
#
_cell.length_a   1.000
_cell.length_b   1.000
_cell.length_c   1.000
_cell.angle_alpha   90.00
_cell.angle_beta   90.00
_cell.angle_gamma   90.00
#
_symmetry.space_group_name_H-M   'P 1'
#
loop_
_entity.id
_entity.type
_entity.pdbx_description
1 polymer ?
#
loop_
_entity_poly.entity_id
_entity_poly.type
_entity_poly.pdbx_seq_one_letter_code
_entity_poly.pdbx_strand_id
1 'polypeptide(L)'
;MQPAFCPPRLIITALAGVVVLAGCGKDAGEGRPPAKPETLTARVTTPGGSADKAPLTLARISTKSGEILILEPDGSVSTMELDSAAGREAFAVSEADLMALNENLDLNLDGVIATNLPPRQTDQERALEEFAKRTQPALPAWNDETKVSEEDFLGTQVVSLNPKGTADLVEVRANLREGVDADIAFSYATCALAGWAKQNGGKYGRHIRTVQDTRDGELQIGAAFTLSESKPMGLRVMETNETLQECRARGIPAA
;
A
#
# COMPACT_ATOMS: atom_id res chain seq x y z
N MET A 1 31.11 80.40 -39.54
CA MET A 1 31.17 79.95 -40.95
C MET A 1 31.27 78.44 -40.94
N GLN A 2 30.21 77.75 -41.37
CA GLN A 2 30.25 76.34 -41.78
C GLN A 2 30.97 76.24 -43.15
N PRO A 3 31.19 75.05 -43.74
CA PRO A 3 31.62 73.74 -43.19
C PRO A 3 32.74 73.13 -44.08
N ALA A 4 33.23 71.91 -43.80
CA ALA A 4 33.84 71.09 -44.85
C ALA A 4 33.49 69.60 -44.67
N PHE A 5 32.55 69.18 -45.51
CA PHE A 5 32.18 67.81 -45.83
C PHE A 5 33.31 67.13 -46.63
N CYS A 6 33.52 65.83 -46.41
CA CYS A 6 33.99 64.91 -47.45
C CYS A 6 33.32 63.52 -47.24
N PRO A 7 32.85 62.83 -48.30
CA PRO A 7 31.76 61.85 -48.22
C PRO A 7 32.28 60.39 -48.46
N PRO A 8 31.47 59.38 -48.85
CA PRO A 8 31.35 58.14 -48.08
C PRO A 8 32.04 56.94 -48.77
N ARG A 9 32.40 55.90 -48.00
CA ARG A 9 32.65 54.56 -48.54
C ARG A 9 31.56 53.61 -48.07
N LEU A 10 30.69 53.27 -49.00
CA LEU A 10 29.76 52.14 -48.93
C LEU A 10 30.57 50.84 -48.97
N ILE A 11 30.47 50.03 -47.91
CA ILE A 11 30.52 48.58 -48.03
C ILE A 11 29.25 48.04 -47.39
N ILE A 12 28.45 47.44 -48.25
CA ILE A 12 27.24 46.68 -47.98
C ILE A 12 27.68 45.36 -47.33
N THR A 13 27.12 44.98 -46.18
CA THR A 13 26.49 43.66 -45.96
C THR A 13 25.96 43.48 -44.53
N ALA A 14 24.71 43.02 -44.48
CA ALA A 14 24.04 42.21 -43.45
C ALA A 14 23.55 42.87 -42.13
N LEU A 15 22.21 43.01 -42.09
CA LEU A 15 21.27 43.06 -40.96
C LEU A 15 21.63 42.13 -39.79
N ALA A 16 21.12 42.24 -38.57
CA ALA A 16 20.41 43.26 -37.78
C ALA A 16 20.03 42.52 -36.47
N GLY A 17 20.20 43.16 -35.31
CA GLY A 17 19.69 42.62 -34.04
C GLY A 17 20.57 42.92 -32.84
N VAL A 18 20.74 44.20 -32.48
CA VAL A 18 21.30 44.60 -31.18
C VAL A 18 20.14 44.90 -30.24
N VAL A 19 19.93 44.04 -29.24
CA VAL A 19 19.06 44.33 -28.09
C VAL A 19 19.80 45.34 -27.22
N VAL A 20 19.29 46.57 -27.13
CA VAL A 20 19.79 47.60 -26.22
C VAL A 20 19.33 47.23 -24.80
N LEU A 21 20.24 46.71 -23.98
CA LEU A 21 20.05 46.65 -22.54
C LEU A 21 20.22 48.07 -21.98
N ALA A 22 19.10 48.74 -21.74
CA ALA A 22 19.08 49.99 -20.98
C ALA A 22 19.38 49.68 -19.50
N GLY A 23 20.65 49.78 -19.13
CA GLY A 23 21.06 49.81 -17.73
C GLY A 23 20.68 51.15 -17.11
N CYS A 24 19.63 51.16 -16.27
CA CYS A 24 19.48 52.19 -15.25
C CYS A 24 20.09 51.67 -13.96
N GLY A 25 21.32 52.08 -13.71
CA GLY A 25 22.00 51.89 -12.43
C GLY A 25 21.31 52.70 -11.33
N LYS A 26 21.20 52.08 -10.16
CA LYS A 26 21.16 52.74 -8.85
C LYS A 26 21.73 51.77 -7.81
N ASP A 27 22.54 52.34 -6.96
CA ASP A 27 23.53 51.73 -6.07
C ASP A 27 23.03 50.59 -5.18
N ALA A 28 23.84 49.53 -5.07
CA ALA A 28 23.92 48.63 -3.92
C ALA A 28 25.29 47.93 -4.03
N GLY A 29 26.26 48.11 -3.14
CA GLY A 29 26.10 47.98 -1.69
C GLY A 29 26.09 46.50 -1.33
N GLU A 30 27.28 45.87 -1.36
CA GLU A 30 27.63 44.56 -0.78
C GLU A 30 26.84 43.33 -1.28
N GLY A 31 27.55 42.22 -1.51
CA GLY A 31 27.03 40.96 -2.06
C GLY A 31 26.05 40.19 -1.17
N ARG A 32 25.05 40.86 -0.59
CA ARG A 32 23.97 40.23 0.17
C ARG A 32 22.85 39.80 -0.81
N PRO A 33 22.45 38.52 -0.84
CA PRO A 33 21.31 38.09 -1.62
C PRO A 33 20.05 38.87 -1.21
N PRO A 34 19.13 39.12 -2.15
CA PRO A 34 17.90 39.86 -1.88
C PRO A 34 17.11 39.21 -0.74
N ALA A 35 16.38 40.04 0.02
CA ALA A 35 15.52 39.55 1.09
C ALA A 35 14.49 38.55 0.54
N LYS A 36 14.25 37.47 1.28
CA LYS A 36 13.26 36.46 0.92
C LYS A 36 11.87 37.13 0.78
N PRO A 37 11.14 36.92 -0.33
CA PRO A 37 9.81 37.49 -0.49
C PRO A 37 8.84 36.91 0.54
N GLU A 38 7.89 37.72 1.01
CA GLU A 38 6.92 37.31 2.02
C GLU A 38 5.96 36.21 1.51
N THR A 39 5.71 36.17 0.20
CA THR A 39 4.87 35.14 -0.43
C THR A 39 5.43 34.68 -1.77
N LEU A 40 5.27 33.40 -2.06
CA LEU A 40 5.56 32.79 -3.35
C LEU A 40 4.26 32.32 -4.01
N THR A 41 4.16 32.45 -5.33
CA THR A 41 3.02 31.94 -6.10
C THR A 41 3.51 30.85 -7.04
N ALA A 42 2.91 29.67 -6.99
CA ALA A 42 3.21 28.54 -7.85
C ALA A 42 1.95 28.14 -8.64
N ARG A 43 2.16 27.65 -9.86
CA ARG A 43 1.12 27.00 -10.65
C ARG A 43 1.26 25.50 -10.43
N VAL A 44 0.19 24.86 -9.97
CA VAL A 44 0.15 23.44 -9.66
C VAL A 44 -0.71 22.75 -10.70
N THR A 45 -0.18 21.68 -11.28
CA THR A 45 -0.91 20.81 -12.19
C THR A 45 -1.33 19.55 -11.44
N THR A 46 -2.60 19.17 -11.55
CA THR A 46 -3.11 17.93 -10.98
C THR A 46 -2.47 16.71 -11.67
N PRO A 47 -1.90 15.74 -10.93
CA PRO A 47 -1.38 14.51 -11.51
C PRO A 47 -2.49 13.74 -12.27
N GLY A 48 -2.21 13.28 -13.49
CA GLY A 48 -3.15 12.51 -14.31
C GLY A 48 -4.06 13.31 -15.24
N GLY A 49 -4.01 14.65 -15.21
CA GLY A 49 -4.66 15.50 -16.22
C GLY A 49 -3.87 15.52 -17.53
N SER A 50 -4.53 15.25 -18.66
CA SER A 50 -3.91 15.48 -19.97
C SER A 50 -3.51 16.95 -20.12
N ALA A 51 -2.34 17.22 -20.70
CA ALA A 51 -1.74 18.55 -20.81
C ALA A 51 -2.67 19.63 -21.44
N ASP A 52 -3.70 19.20 -22.18
CA ASP A 52 -4.69 20.07 -22.82
C ASP A 52 -5.95 20.38 -21.98
N LYS A 53 -6.12 19.76 -20.79
CA LYS A 53 -7.32 19.94 -19.94
C LYS A 53 -7.07 19.93 -18.43
N ALA A 54 -5.84 20.15 -17.96
CA ALA A 54 -5.60 20.34 -16.53
C ALA A 54 -6.06 21.76 -16.10
N PRO A 55 -7.04 21.92 -15.20
CA PRO A 55 -7.35 23.24 -14.65
C PRO A 55 -6.11 23.75 -13.91
N LEU A 56 -5.70 24.98 -14.22
CA LEU A 56 -4.55 25.61 -13.61
C LEU A 56 -4.89 25.99 -12.16
N THR A 57 -4.43 25.21 -11.20
CA THR A 57 -4.57 25.52 -9.77
C THR A 57 -3.47 26.50 -9.38
N LEU A 58 -3.84 27.64 -8.78
CA LEU A 58 -2.88 28.62 -8.26
C LEU A 58 -2.66 28.36 -6.77
N ALA A 59 -1.41 28.14 -6.38
CA ALA A 59 -1.01 28.01 -4.99
C ALA A 59 -0.26 29.27 -4.54
N ARG A 60 -0.66 29.84 -3.40
CA ARG A 60 0.07 30.89 -2.70
C ARG A 60 0.68 30.32 -1.43
N ILE A 61 1.96 30.57 -1.25
CA ILE A 61 2.75 30.03 -0.14
C ILE A 61 3.27 31.21 0.69
N SER A 62 2.93 31.25 1.96
CA SER A 62 3.47 32.22 2.92
C SER A 62 4.84 31.76 3.40
N THR A 63 5.88 32.57 3.18
CA THR A 63 7.25 32.20 3.58
C THR A 63 7.53 32.45 5.06
N LYS A 64 6.62 33.12 5.76
CA LYS A 64 6.70 33.46 7.19
C LYS A 64 5.95 32.46 8.08
N SER A 65 4.80 31.97 7.62
CA SER A 65 3.95 31.04 8.39
C SER A 65 3.98 29.59 7.89
N GLY A 66 4.56 29.32 6.71
CA GLY A 66 4.51 27.97 6.12
C GLY A 66 3.10 27.54 5.70
N GLU A 67 2.19 28.49 5.53
CA GLU A 67 0.82 28.24 5.08
C GLU A 67 0.77 28.15 3.54
N ILE A 68 0.11 27.11 3.04
CA ILE A 68 -0.22 26.94 1.62
C ILE A 68 -1.72 27.15 1.44
N LEU A 69 -2.06 28.09 0.56
CA LEU A 69 -3.42 28.36 0.10
C LEU A 69 -3.53 27.90 -1.34
N ILE A 70 -4.38 26.93 -1.63
CA ILE A 70 -4.60 26.38 -2.97
C ILE A 70 -5.98 26.83 -3.44
N LEU A 71 -6.01 27.56 -4.57
CA LEU A 71 -7.26 27.95 -5.22
C LEU A 71 -7.70 26.84 -6.17
N GLU A 72 -8.74 26.12 -5.79
CA GLU A 72 -9.30 25.00 -6.54
C GLU A 72 -10.05 25.46 -7.79
N PRO A 73 -10.27 24.57 -8.78
CA PRO A 73 -10.98 24.90 -10.01
C PRO A 73 -12.43 25.37 -9.81
N ASP A 74 -13.05 24.98 -8.69
CA ASP A 74 -14.39 25.40 -8.28
C ASP A 74 -14.42 26.77 -7.58
N GLY A 75 -13.26 27.40 -7.39
CA GLY A 75 -13.09 28.68 -6.72
C GLY A 75 -13.00 28.59 -5.20
N SER A 76 -13.03 27.39 -4.62
CA SER A 76 -12.78 27.20 -3.19
C SER A 76 -11.28 27.33 -2.85
N VAL A 77 -10.98 27.68 -1.60
CA VAL A 77 -9.61 27.80 -1.11
C VAL A 77 -9.38 26.71 -0.07
N SER A 78 -8.51 25.76 -0.38
CA SER A 78 -8.01 24.79 0.59
C SER A 78 -6.76 25.35 1.28
N THR A 79 -6.69 25.18 2.60
CA THR A 79 -5.63 25.73 3.45
C THR A 79 -4.89 24.60 4.14
N MET A 80 -3.57 24.66 4.15
CA MET A 80 -2.72 23.65 4.81
C MET A 80 -1.52 24.31 5.48
N GLU A 81 -1.31 23.98 6.76
CA GLU A 81 -0.12 24.38 7.51
C GLU A 81 0.98 23.31 7.37
N LEU A 82 2.11 23.68 6.77
CA LEU A 82 3.24 22.77 6.53
C LEU A 82 3.85 22.19 7.82
N ASP A 83 3.86 22.96 8.90
CA ASP A 83 4.45 22.55 10.19
C ASP A 83 3.52 21.66 11.03
N SER A 84 2.26 21.51 10.62
CA SER A 84 1.32 20.59 11.27
C SER A 84 1.76 19.13 11.09
N ALA A 85 1.19 18.20 11.88
CA ALA A 85 1.47 16.77 11.69
C ALA A 85 1.04 16.30 10.28
N ALA A 86 -0.16 16.72 9.85
CA ALA A 86 -0.69 16.41 8.53
C ALA A 86 0.13 17.06 7.38
N GLY A 87 0.60 18.29 7.56
CA GLY A 87 1.46 18.97 6.58
C GLY A 87 2.83 18.29 6.42
N ARG A 88 3.44 17.87 7.53
CA ARG A 88 4.72 17.14 7.50
C ARG A 88 4.60 15.76 6.88
N GLU A 89 3.47 15.09 7.07
CA GLU A 89 3.17 13.81 6.44
C GLU A 89 2.90 13.95 4.94
N ALA A 90 2.13 14.96 4.51
CA ALA A 90 1.80 15.20 3.11
C ALA A 90 3.00 15.50 2.20
N PHE A 91 4.09 16.04 2.77
CA PHE A 91 5.35 16.33 2.06
C PHE A 91 6.52 15.46 2.52
N ALA A 92 6.27 14.40 3.30
CA ALA A 92 7.29 13.44 3.68
C ALA A 92 7.69 12.62 2.45
N VAL A 93 8.78 13.02 1.79
CA VAL A 93 9.31 12.29 0.63
C VAL A 93 10.16 11.12 1.13
N SER A 94 9.82 9.90 0.71
CA SER A 94 10.66 8.73 1.02
C SER A 94 11.93 8.72 0.16
N GLU A 95 12.93 7.94 0.57
CA GLU A 95 14.16 7.78 -0.22
C GLU A 95 13.86 7.15 -1.60
N ALA A 96 12.90 6.23 -1.65
CA ALA A 96 12.43 5.64 -2.91
C ALA A 96 11.77 6.69 -3.83
N ASP A 97 10.96 7.59 -3.27
CA ASP A 97 10.35 8.69 -4.03
C ASP A 97 11.41 9.66 -4.54
N LEU A 98 12.41 10.00 -3.72
CA LEU A 98 13.53 10.85 -4.14
C LEU A 98 14.38 10.21 -5.24
N MET A 99 14.59 8.90 -5.21
CA MET A 99 15.28 8.17 -6.27
C MET A 99 14.48 8.19 -7.58
N ALA A 100 13.16 7.95 -7.51
CA ALA A 100 12.28 8.04 -8.67
C ALA A 100 12.20 9.47 -9.26
N LEU A 101 12.26 10.51 -8.41
CA LEU A 101 12.34 11.89 -8.88
C LEU A 101 13.72 12.21 -9.48
N ASN A 102 14.82 11.74 -8.89
CA ASN A 102 16.16 11.96 -9.41
C ASN A 102 16.34 11.38 -10.81
N GLU A 103 15.86 10.16 -11.05
CA GLU A 103 15.91 9.53 -12.38
C GLU A 103 15.18 10.35 -13.46
N ASN A 104 14.14 11.10 -13.08
CA ASN A 104 13.36 11.92 -13.99
C ASN A 104 13.85 13.36 -14.12
N LEU A 105 14.58 13.90 -13.13
CA LEU A 105 14.85 15.33 -13.00
C LEU A 105 16.35 15.70 -12.91
N ASP A 106 17.27 14.74 -12.96
CA ASP A 106 18.73 14.96 -12.92
C ASP A 106 19.17 15.88 -11.75
N LEU A 107 18.64 15.61 -10.55
CA LEU A 107 18.85 16.43 -9.36
C LEU A 107 20.06 15.92 -8.55
N ASN A 108 21.10 16.74 -8.38
CA ASN A 108 22.19 16.38 -7.49
C ASN A 108 21.76 16.55 -6.01
N LEU A 109 21.47 15.42 -5.34
CA LEU A 109 21.04 15.36 -3.93
C LEU A 109 22.18 14.97 -2.97
N ASP A 110 23.43 15.01 -3.42
CA ASP A 110 24.59 14.71 -2.58
C ASP A 110 24.67 15.68 -1.38
N GLY A 111 24.58 15.13 -0.16
CA GLY A 111 24.69 15.86 1.11
C GLY A 111 23.37 16.25 1.79
N VAL A 112 22.21 15.99 1.18
CA VAL A 112 20.88 16.23 1.79
C VAL A 112 20.35 14.98 2.50
N ILE A 113 20.78 13.80 2.05
CA ILE A 113 20.40 12.51 2.62
C ILE A 113 21.41 12.17 3.71
N ALA A 114 20.95 12.13 4.97
CA ALA A 114 21.77 11.62 6.06
C ALA A 114 22.06 10.13 5.82
N THR A 115 23.29 9.83 5.38
CA THR A 115 23.78 8.52 4.91
C THR A 115 23.75 7.39 5.95
N ASN A 116 23.26 7.67 7.17
CA ASN A 116 23.27 6.74 8.30
C ASN A 116 21.92 6.62 9.01
N LEU A 117 20.80 7.05 8.41
CA LEU A 117 19.49 6.68 8.96
C LEU A 117 19.14 5.26 8.53
N PRO A 118 18.68 4.39 9.45
CA PRO A 118 18.12 3.11 9.06
C PRO A 118 16.92 3.34 8.12
N PRO A 119 16.72 2.47 7.12
CA PRO A 119 15.55 2.56 6.25
C PRO A 119 14.28 2.67 7.10
N ARG A 120 13.47 3.69 6.83
CA ARG A 120 12.17 3.81 7.50
C ARG A 120 11.26 2.73 6.94
N GLN A 121 10.56 2.03 7.82
CA GLN A 121 9.56 1.05 7.44
C GLN A 121 8.48 1.75 6.60
N THR A 122 8.19 1.19 5.44
CA THR A 122 7.13 1.67 4.57
C THR A 122 5.76 1.41 5.20
N ASP A 123 4.74 2.17 4.80
CA ASP A 123 3.37 1.93 5.28
C ASP A 123 2.87 0.53 4.90
N GLN A 124 3.33 0.01 3.75
CA GLN A 124 3.07 -1.36 3.34
C GLN A 124 3.67 -2.37 4.33
N GLU A 125 4.94 -2.24 4.69
CA GLU A 125 5.59 -3.15 5.64
C GLU A 125 4.93 -3.10 7.02
N ARG A 126 4.55 -1.91 7.47
CA ARG A 126 3.83 -1.71 8.73
C ARG A 126 2.47 -2.44 8.70
N ALA A 127 1.72 -2.29 7.62
CA ALA A 127 0.44 -2.97 7.43
C ALA A 127 0.60 -4.51 7.36
N LEU A 128 1.65 -5.00 6.71
CA LEU A 128 1.97 -6.44 6.66
C LEU A 128 2.33 -6.98 8.05
N GLU A 129 3.10 -6.22 8.83
CA GLU A 129 3.46 -6.59 10.20
C GLU A 129 2.23 -6.61 11.13
N GLU A 130 1.36 -5.61 11.03
CA GLU A 130 0.10 -5.56 11.76
C GLU A 130 -0.83 -6.72 11.40
N PHE A 131 -0.89 -7.09 10.11
CA PHE A 131 -1.64 -8.26 9.67
C PHE A 131 -1.04 -9.56 10.23
N ALA A 132 0.29 -9.71 10.21
CA ALA A 132 0.97 -10.86 10.77
C ALA A 132 0.67 -11.03 12.27
N LYS A 133 0.61 -9.92 13.03
CA LYS A 133 0.21 -9.92 14.45
C LYS A 133 -1.23 -10.42 14.69
N ARG A 134 -2.11 -10.34 13.68
CA ARG A 134 -3.50 -10.82 13.76
C ARG A 134 -3.68 -12.27 13.34
N THR A 135 -2.62 -12.91 12.83
CA THR A 135 -2.68 -14.32 12.43
C THR A 135 -2.85 -15.19 13.67
N GLN A 136 -3.87 -16.04 13.66
CA GLN A 136 -4.19 -16.99 14.71
C GLN A 136 -3.76 -18.41 14.30
N PRO A 137 -3.63 -19.33 15.27
CA PRO A 137 -3.47 -20.75 14.98
C PRO A 137 -4.56 -21.29 14.05
N ALA A 138 -4.26 -22.40 13.39
CA ALA A 138 -5.19 -23.04 12.46
C ALA A 138 -6.49 -23.46 13.17
N LEU A 139 -6.35 -24.07 14.34
CA LEU A 139 -7.47 -24.46 15.19
C LEU A 139 -7.81 -23.34 16.19
N PRO A 140 -9.11 -23.04 16.42
CA PRO A 140 -9.54 -22.13 17.46
C PRO A 140 -9.03 -22.56 18.85
N ALA A 141 -8.88 -21.60 19.76
CA ALA A 141 -8.65 -21.91 21.16
C ALA A 141 -9.92 -22.52 21.76
N TRP A 142 -9.78 -23.58 22.55
CA TRP A 142 -10.88 -24.16 23.32
C TRP A 142 -10.74 -23.77 24.79
N ASN A 143 -11.86 -23.78 25.51
CA ASN A 143 -11.82 -23.72 26.97
C ASN A 143 -11.52 -25.14 27.51
N ASP A 144 -10.98 -25.22 28.72
CA ASP A 144 -10.61 -26.51 29.35
C ASP A 144 -11.82 -27.40 29.68
N GLU A 145 -13.04 -26.87 29.57
CA GLU A 145 -14.29 -27.59 29.83
C GLU A 145 -14.89 -28.20 28.55
N THR A 146 -14.34 -27.88 27.37
CA THR A 146 -14.81 -28.41 26.09
C THR A 146 -14.53 -29.91 26.01
N LYS A 147 -15.58 -30.72 26.19
CA LYS A 147 -15.52 -32.17 26.00
C LYS A 147 -15.88 -32.52 24.56
N VAL A 148 -14.99 -33.26 23.93
CA VAL A 148 -15.20 -33.82 22.59
C VAL A 148 -15.49 -35.32 22.74
N SER A 149 -16.60 -35.78 22.18
CA SER A 149 -16.89 -37.21 22.03
C SER A 149 -16.59 -37.64 20.60
N GLU A 150 -15.99 -38.83 20.43
CA GLU A 150 -15.79 -39.40 19.09
C GLU A 150 -17.12 -39.58 18.34
N GLU A 151 -18.21 -39.82 19.08
CA GLU A 151 -19.56 -39.98 18.53
C GLU A 151 -20.17 -38.68 18.00
N ASP A 152 -19.51 -37.54 18.18
CA ASP A 152 -19.97 -36.26 17.64
C ASP A 152 -19.54 -36.06 16.18
N PHE A 153 -18.61 -36.88 15.68
CA PHE A 153 -18.05 -36.80 14.34
C PHE A 153 -18.66 -37.88 13.44
N LEU A 154 -19.60 -37.48 12.57
CA LEU A 154 -20.38 -38.43 11.76
C LEU A 154 -19.71 -38.73 10.41
N GLY A 155 -18.91 -37.81 9.89
CA GLY A 155 -18.11 -38.04 8.69
C GLY A 155 -17.68 -36.76 7.98
N THR A 156 -16.72 -36.90 7.06
CA THR A 156 -16.19 -35.79 6.26
C THR A 156 -16.03 -36.14 4.79
N GLN A 157 -16.15 -35.13 3.93
CA GLN A 157 -15.84 -35.21 2.51
C GLN A 157 -15.05 -33.97 2.08
N VAL A 158 -13.96 -34.16 1.33
CA VAL A 158 -13.19 -33.07 0.72
C VAL A 158 -13.50 -33.02 -0.78
N VAL A 159 -13.92 -31.85 -1.27
CA VAL A 159 -14.31 -31.63 -2.67
C VAL A 159 -13.46 -30.51 -3.25
N SER A 160 -12.82 -30.75 -4.40
CA SER A 160 -12.18 -29.67 -5.15
C SER A 160 -13.25 -28.78 -5.79
N LEU A 161 -13.22 -27.48 -5.50
CA LEU A 161 -14.13 -26.50 -6.07
C LEU A 161 -13.63 -25.95 -7.41
N ASN A 162 -12.36 -26.15 -7.73
CA ASN A 162 -11.75 -25.61 -8.94
C ASN A 162 -10.91 -26.66 -9.69
N PRO A 163 -11.53 -27.73 -10.23
CA PRO A 163 -10.80 -28.82 -10.88
C PRO A 163 -10.09 -28.43 -12.19
N LYS A 164 -10.32 -27.22 -12.73
CA LYS A 164 -9.78 -26.75 -14.02
C LYS A 164 -8.99 -25.44 -13.92
N GLY A 165 -8.90 -24.81 -12.75
CA GLY A 165 -8.24 -23.53 -12.57
C GLY A 165 -6.85 -23.64 -11.96
N THR A 166 -6.18 -22.50 -11.80
CA THR A 166 -4.79 -22.41 -11.31
C THR A 166 -4.66 -22.37 -9.79
N ALA A 167 -5.76 -22.16 -9.07
CA ALA A 167 -5.78 -22.11 -7.61
C ALA A 167 -6.48 -23.34 -7.05
N ASP A 168 -5.78 -24.06 -6.16
CA ASP A 168 -6.25 -25.26 -5.47
C ASP A 168 -7.24 -24.87 -4.36
N LEU A 169 -8.48 -24.61 -4.76
CA LEU A 169 -9.59 -24.33 -3.86
C LEU A 169 -10.34 -25.61 -3.53
N VAL A 170 -10.45 -25.94 -2.25
CA VAL A 170 -11.14 -27.12 -1.74
C VAL A 170 -12.20 -26.74 -0.71
N GLU A 171 -13.29 -27.48 -0.66
CA GLU A 171 -14.32 -27.41 0.36
C GLU A 171 -14.33 -28.71 1.15
N VAL A 172 -14.21 -28.60 2.47
CA VAL A 172 -14.45 -29.69 3.40
C VAL A 172 -15.88 -29.60 3.89
N ARG A 173 -16.64 -30.67 3.67
CA ARG A 173 -17.96 -30.88 4.23
C ARG A 173 -17.83 -31.84 5.38
N ALA A 174 -18.30 -31.48 6.56
CA ALA A 174 -18.32 -32.37 7.71
C ALA A 174 -19.71 -32.42 8.31
N ASN A 175 -20.11 -33.61 8.73
CA ASN A 175 -21.35 -33.85 9.46
C ASN A 175 -21.00 -34.17 10.90
N LEU A 176 -21.71 -33.52 11.82
CA LEU A 176 -21.57 -33.68 13.25
C LEU A 176 -22.94 -33.87 13.89
N ARG A 177 -22.95 -34.35 15.13
CA ARG A 177 -24.16 -34.36 15.94
C ARG A 177 -24.71 -32.93 16.11
N GLU A 178 -26.03 -32.79 16.13
CA GLU A 178 -26.66 -31.51 16.46
C GLU A 178 -26.26 -31.03 17.87
N GLY A 179 -26.03 -29.72 18.01
CA GLY A 179 -25.63 -29.10 19.29
C GLY A 179 -24.12 -29.03 19.54
N VAL A 180 -23.29 -29.57 18.64
CA VAL A 180 -21.83 -29.40 18.70
C VAL A 180 -21.45 -27.93 18.48
N ASP A 181 -20.49 -27.45 19.26
CA ASP A 181 -20.00 -26.07 19.19
C ASP A 181 -19.33 -25.75 17.84
N ALA A 182 -19.47 -24.50 17.40
CA ALA A 182 -18.98 -24.05 16.10
C ALA A 182 -17.44 -24.15 15.97
N ASP A 183 -16.69 -23.92 17.06
CA ASP A 183 -15.23 -24.04 17.05
C ASP A 183 -14.81 -25.51 16.98
N ILE A 184 -15.56 -26.43 17.58
CA ILE A 184 -15.33 -27.88 17.44
C ILE A 184 -15.63 -28.29 15.99
N ALA A 185 -16.77 -27.87 15.44
CA ALA A 185 -17.15 -28.19 14.07
C ALA A 185 -16.12 -27.68 13.06
N PHE A 186 -15.65 -26.43 13.22
CA PHE A 186 -14.59 -25.87 12.39
C PHE A 186 -13.25 -26.60 12.56
N SER A 187 -12.91 -26.99 13.79
CA SER A 187 -11.71 -27.78 14.05
C SER A 187 -11.77 -29.13 13.35
N TYR A 188 -12.93 -29.79 13.35
CA TYR A 188 -13.12 -31.05 12.64
C TYR A 188 -12.94 -30.92 11.14
N ALA A 189 -13.53 -29.89 10.52
CA ALA A 189 -13.32 -29.62 9.09
C ALA A 189 -11.84 -29.33 8.77
N THR A 190 -11.13 -28.62 9.65
CA THR A 190 -9.70 -28.32 9.49
C THR A 190 -8.83 -29.57 9.67
N CYS A 191 -9.16 -30.45 10.62
CA CYS A 191 -8.49 -31.73 10.83
C CYS A 191 -8.69 -32.69 9.65
N ALA A 192 -9.91 -32.76 9.10
CA ALA A 192 -10.20 -33.51 7.90
C ALA A 192 -9.42 -32.98 6.69
N LEU A 193 -9.31 -31.65 6.53
CA LEU A 193 -8.45 -31.07 5.51
C LEU A 193 -6.99 -31.49 5.68
N ALA A 194 -6.45 -31.45 6.90
CA ALA A 194 -5.07 -31.78 7.17
C ALA A 194 -4.76 -33.25 6.83
N GLY A 195 -5.67 -34.16 7.18
CA GLY A 195 -5.59 -35.58 6.84
C GLY A 195 -5.57 -35.81 5.32
N TRP A 196 -6.53 -35.21 4.62
CA TRP A 196 -6.59 -35.26 3.16
C TRP A 196 -5.36 -34.62 2.49
N ALA A 197 -4.91 -33.46 2.98
CA ALA A 197 -3.77 -32.74 2.43
C ALA A 197 -2.49 -33.56 2.59
N LYS A 198 -2.30 -34.26 3.71
CA LYS A 198 -1.16 -35.16 3.92
C LYS A 198 -1.08 -36.26 2.87
N GLN A 199 -2.22 -36.83 2.50
CA GLN A 199 -2.31 -37.88 1.48
C GLN A 199 -2.07 -37.34 0.06
N ASN A 200 -2.42 -36.06 -0.18
CA ASN A 200 -2.33 -35.40 -1.49
C ASN A 200 -1.11 -34.48 -1.65
N GLY A 201 -0.18 -34.47 -0.68
CA GLY A 201 1.06 -33.68 -0.73
C GLY A 201 0.91 -32.19 -0.37
N GLY A 202 -0.27 -31.74 0.04
CA GLY A 202 -0.52 -30.35 0.44
C GLY A 202 0.20 -29.98 1.75
N LYS A 203 0.90 -28.84 1.75
CA LYS A 203 1.68 -28.36 2.92
C LYS A 203 0.94 -27.34 3.75
N TYR A 204 0.25 -26.41 3.09
CA TYR A 204 -0.47 -25.33 3.74
C TYR A 204 -1.88 -25.18 3.19
N GLY A 205 -2.81 -24.85 4.09
CA GLY A 205 -4.18 -24.48 3.75
C GLY A 205 -4.55 -23.16 4.40
N ARG A 206 -5.03 -22.19 3.61
CA ARG A 206 -5.58 -20.93 4.14
C ARG A 206 -7.09 -21.00 4.14
N HIS A 207 -7.68 -20.73 5.30
CA HIS A 207 -9.12 -20.65 5.45
C HIS A 207 -9.72 -19.45 4.69
N ILE A 208 -10.83 -19.68 3.99
CA ILE A 208 -11.55 -18.65 3.22
C ILE A 208 -12.90 -18.35 3.85
N ARG A 209 -13.69 -19.39 4.13
CA ARG A 209 -15.03 -19.26 4.71
C ARG A 209 -15.47 -20.54 5.40
N THR A 210 -16.43 -20.40 6.29
CA THR A 210 -17.17 -21.50 6.90
C THR A 210 -18.65 -21.18 6.81
N VAL A 211 -19.46 -22.15 6.40
CA VAL A 211 -20.92 -22.08 6.43
C VAL A 211 -21.42 -23.25 7.26
N GLN A 212 -22.43 -23.01 8.08
CA GLN A 212 -23.02 -23.98 8.98
C GLN A 212 -24.52 -24.05 8.73
N ASP A 213 -25.07 -25.26 8.71
CA ASP A 213 -26.49 -25.53 8.58
C ASP A 213 -26.87 -26.70 9.50
N THR A 214 -28.14 -26.86 9.83
CA THR A 214 -28.66 -27.99 10.61
C THR A 214 -29.79 -28.63 9.83
N ARG A 215 -29.60 -29.89 9.42
CA ARG A 215 -30.56 -30.65 8.60
C ARG A 215 -30.64 -32.07 9.08
N ASP A 216 -31.84 -32.63 9.08
CA ASP A 216 -32.11 -34.03 9.45
C ASP A 216 -31.58 -34.43 10.84
N GLY A 217 -31.49 -33.48 11.77
CA GLY A 217 -30.94 -33.70 13.12
C GLY A 217 -29.40 -33.78 13.18
N GLU A 218 -28.73 -33.39 12.09
CA GLU A 218 -27.27 -33.32 11.99
C GLU A 218 -26.81 -31.87 11.76
N LEU A 219 -25.67 -31.54 12.35
CA LEU A 219 -24.95 -30.31 12.06
C LEU A 219 -24.06 -30.50 10.83
N GLN A 220 -24.30 -29.72 9.79
CA GLN A 220 -23.50 -29.73 8.56
C GLN A 220 -22.63 -28.49 8.50
N ILE A 221 -21.33 -28.68 8.30
CA ILE A 221 -20.36 -27.59 8.13
C ILE A 221 -19.65 -27.71 6.78
N GLY A 222 -19.60 -26.60 6.05
CA GLY A 222 -18.86 -26.44 4.80
C GLY A 222 -17.77 -25.39 4.97
N ALA A 223 -16.51 -25.82 5.06
CA ALA A 223 -15.36 -24.94 5.21
C ALA A 223 -14.51 -24.95 3.94
N ALA A 224 -14.26 -23.77 3.35
CA ALA A 224 -13.48 -23.64 2.13
C ALA A 224 -12.06 -23.14 2.42
N PHE A 225 -11.09 -23.72 1.72
CA PHE A 225 -9.67 -23.45 1.90
C PHE A 225 -8.94 -23.36 0.56
N THR A 226 -7.92 -22.50 0.50
CA THR A 226 -6.95 -22.51 -0.60
C THR A 226 -5.69 -23.25 -0.17
N LEU A 227 -5.17 -24.13 -1.01
CA LEU A 227 -3.94 -24.87 -0.77
C LEU A 227 -2.74 -24.17 -1.39
N SER A 228 -1.57 -24.39 -0.79
CA SER A 228 -0.31 -23.78 -1.23
C SER A 228 0.91 -24.57 -0.75
N GLU A 229 2.01 -24.44 -1.51
CA GLU A 229 3.31 -25.05 -1.20
C GLU A 229 4.12 -24.25 -0.18
N SER A 230 3.94 -22.93 -0.14
CA SER A 230 4.57 -22.02 0.81
C SER A 230 3.52 -21.44 1.75
N LYS A 231 3.94 -21.05 2.97
CA LYS A 231 3.04 -20.51 3.99
C LYS A 231 2.33 -19.25 3.47
N PRO A 232 1.02 -19.28 3.22
CA PRO A 232 0.30 -18.13 2.71
C PRO A 232 0.08 -17.12 3.84
N MET A 233 -0.14 -15.86 3.46
CA MET A 233 -0.70 -14.89 4.40
C MET A 233 -2.18 -15.19 4.65
N GLY A 234 -2.61 -15.19 5.90
CA GLY A 234 -4.01 -15.36 6.28
C GLY A 234 -4.24 -15.26 7.78
N LEU A 235 -5.48 -15.01 8.18
CA LEU A 235 -5.85 -14.96 9.60
C LEU A 235 -5.82 -16.33 10.28
N ARG A 236 -6.08 -17.40 9.52
CA ARG A 236 -5.93 -18.79 9.95
C ARG A 236 -5.29 -19.59 8.84
N VAL A 237 -4.11 -20.11 9.13
CA VAL A 237 -3.29 -20.87 8.18
C VAL A 237 -2.98 -22.21 8.81
N MET A 238 -3.48 -23.26 8.18
CA MET A 238 -3.20 -24.64 8.50
C MET A 238 -1.83 -25.01 7.94
N GLU A 239 -0.92 -25.48 8.79
CA GLU A 239 0.22 -26.30 8.36
C GLU A 239 -0.13 -27.77 8.58
N THR A 240 0.00 -28.59 7.53
CA THR A 240 -0.52 -29.96 7.52
C THR A 240 -0.01 -30.82 8.68
N ASN A 241 1.30 -30.84 8.94
CA ASN A 241 1.87 -31.73 9.97
C ASN A 241 1.57 -31.24 11.40
N GLU A 242 1.71 -29.93 11.63
CA GLU A 242 1.42 -29.31 12.93
C GLU A 242 -0.07 -29.48 13.30
N THR A 243 -0.96 -29.20 12.34
CA THR A 243 -2.41 -29.37 12.54
C THR A 243 -2.76 -30.81 12.85
N LEU A 244 -2.18 -31.80 12.14
CA LEU A 244 -2.42 -33.22 12.44
C LEU A 244 -1.96 -33.62 13.85
N GLN A 245 -0.86 -33.06 14.34
CA GLN A 245 -0.40 -33.29 15.71
C GLN A 245 -1.41 -32.71 16.70
N GLU A 246 -1.90 -31.51 16.44
CA GLU A 246 -2.87 -30.83 17.29
C GLU A 246 -4.23 -31.54 17.30
N CYS A 247 -4.71 -32.02 16.14
CA CYS A 247 -5.93 -32.83 16.03
C CYS A 247 -5.85 -34.09 16.90
N ARG A 248 -4.72 -34.82 16.86
CA ARG A 248 -4.51 -36.01 17.70
C ARG A 248 -4.48 -35.65 19.18
N ALA A 249 -3.84 -34.55 19.56
CA ALA A 249 -3.79 -34.09 20.93
C ALA A 249 -5.19 -33.71 21.47
N ARG A 250 -6.06 -33.20 20.60
CA ARG A 250 -7.44 -32.81 20.91
C ARG A 250 -8.47 -33.93 20.73
N GLY A 251 -8.06 -35.13 20.32
CA GLY A 251 -8.97 -36.26 20.07
C GLY A 251 -9.91 -36.07 18.87
N ILE A 252 -9.56 -35.19 17.92
CA ILE A 252 -10.36 -34.95 16.71
C ILE A 252 -9.89 -35.88 15.60
N PRO A 253 -10.77 -36.67 14.97
CA PRO A 253 -10.41 -37.51 13.85
C PRO A 253 -9.99 -36.68 12.62
N ALA A 254 -8.93 -37.13 11.95
CA ALA A 254 -8.46 -36.61 10.67
C ALA A 254 -8.71 -37.66 9.58
N ALA A 255 -9.09 -37.21 8.38
CA ALA A 255 -9.49 -38.05 7.24
C ALA A 255 -8.31 -38.74 6.52
#